data_AF-A0A9E1Q328-F1
#
_entry.id   AF-A0A9E1Q328-F1
#
_cell.length_a   1.000
_cell.length_b   1.000
_cell.length_c   1.000
_cell.angle_alpha   90.00
_cell.angle_beta   90.00
_cell.angle_gamma   90.00
#
_symmetry.space_group_name_H-M   'P 1'
#
loop_
_entity.id
_entity.type
_entity.pdbx_description
1 polymer ?
#
loop_
_entity_poly.entity_id
_entity_poly.type
_entity_poly.pdbx_seq_one_letter_code
_entity_poly.pdbx_strand_id
1 'polypeptide(L)'
;MFDLPNDHDIIALFVHRPDRKLLIASSDGRGFIVPERDVYAQTKAGKQALNVSGEVEARVCRIVDGDAVAVVGDNRKLLVFDLADMPEMSRGRGVILQRYKDGGLSDIVVFNKADGLQWRSGDRTRTETDLRDWVGRRAQSGRLPPRGFPRNNKFD
;
A
#
# COMPACT_ATOMS: atom_id res chain seq x y z
N MET A 1 -17.27 -13.42 -16.41
CA MET A 1 -17.45 -14.05 -15.08
C MET A 1 -16.08 -14.56 -14.66
N PHE A 2 -15.56 -14.07 -13.53
CA PHE A 2 -14.32 -14.57 -12.92
C PHE A 2 -14.71 -15.46 -11.75
N ASP A 3 -13.85 -16.43 -11.43
CA ASP A 3 -14.10 -17.40 -10.38
C ASP A 3 -13.35 -16.95 -9.13
N LEU A 4 -14.10 -16.44 -8.15
CA LEU A 4 -13.57 -16.02 -6.84
C LEU A 4 -13.89 -17.12 -5.81
N PRO A 5 -12.88 -17.70 -5.15
CA PRO A 5 -13.12 -18.61 -4.03
C PRO A 5 -13.93 -17.94 -2.91
N ASN A 6 -14.71 -18.72 -2.16
CA ASN A 6 -15.62 -18.21 -1.12
C ASN A 6 -14.89 -17.52 0.04
N ASP A 7 -13.61 -17.82 0.23
CA ASP A 7 -12.73 -17.30 1.26
C ASP A 7 -11.87 -16.12 0.77
N HIS A 8 -12.16 -15.58 -0.41
CA HIS A 8 -11.46 -14.43 -0.95
C HIS A 8 -12.33 -13.17 -0.96
N ASP A 9 -11.77 -12.08 -0.43
CA ASP A 9 -12.36 -10.74 -0.53
C ASP A 9 -11.77 -9.93 -1.69
N ILE A 10 -12.58 -9.03 -2.26
CA ILE A 10 -12.11 -8.04 -3.24
C ILE A 10 -11.67 -6.78 -2.47
N ILE A 11 -10.36 -6.52 -2.45
CA ILE A 11 -9.79 -5.35 -1.77
C ILE A 11 -9.68 -4.11 -2.64
N ALA A 12 -9.75 -4.27 -3.97
CA ALA A 12 -9.62 -3.17 -4.93
C ALA A 12 -10.22 -3.54 -6.29
N LEU A 13 -10.75 -2.53 -7.00
CA LEU A 13 -11.31 -2.68 -8.33
C LEU A 13 -10.99 -1.44 -9.17
N PHE A 14 -10.42 -1.65 -10.36
CA PHE A 14 -10.06 -0.58 -11.30
C PHE A 14 -10.37 -1.00 -12.73
N VAL A 15 -10.59 -0.03 -13.61
CA VAL A 15 -10.56 -0.25 -15.06
C VAL A 15 -9.11 -0.47 -15.48
N HIS A 16 -8.84 -1.56 -16.22
CA HIS A 16 -7.48 -1.89 -16.64
C HIS A 16 -6.86 -0.81 -17.54
N ARG A 17 -5.61 -0.40 -17.25
CA ARG A 17 -4.77 0.41 -18.14
C ARG A 17 -3.34 -0.16 -18.16
N PRO A 18 -2.86 -0.71 -19.30
CA PRO A 18 -1.62 -1.48 -19.35
C PRO A 18 -0.34 -0.67 -19.04
N ASP A 19 -0.38 0.64 -19.24
CA ASP A 19 0.77 1.53 -19.05
C ASP A 19 0.93 2.07 -17.63
N ARG A 20 0.00 1.74 -16.72
CA ARG A 20 0.10 2.11 -15.31
C ARG A 20 0.91 1.09 -14.53
N LYS A 21 1.29 1.49 -13.31
CA LYS A 21 1.88 0.62 -12.30
C LYS A 21 0.99 0.61 -11.07
N LEU A 22 1.02 -0.51 -10.35
CA LEU A 22 0.30 -0.70 -9.10
C LEU A 22 1.28 -0.97 -7.97
N LEU A 23 1.03 -0.43 -6.78
CA LEU A 23 1.68 -0.85 -5.54
C LEU A 23 0.78 -1.89 -4.90
N ILE A 24 1.30 -3.12 -4.74
CA ILE A 24 0.61 -4.21 -4.06
C ILE A 24 1.35 -4.62 -2.80
N ALA A 25 0.62 -4.90 -1.73
CA ALA A 25 1.20 -5.25 -0.44
C ALA A 25 0.34 -6.22 0.37
N SER A 26 1.02 -7.04 1.19
CA SER A 26 0.44 -8.00 2.11
C SER A 26 0.29 -7.45 3.53
N SER A 27 -0.56 -8.10 4.33
CA SER A 27 -0.82 -7.74 5.73
C SER A 27 0.44 -7.79 6.61
N ASP A 28 1.46 -8.56 6.26
CA ASP A 28 2.74 -8.63 6.99
C ASP A 28 3.73 -7.49 6.65
N GLY A 29 3.31 -6.49 5.87
CA GLY A 29 4.13 -5.31 5.56
C GLY A 29 5.12 -5.50 4.43
N ARG A 30 4.91 -6.47 3.55
CA ARG A 30 5.72 -6.63 2.34
C ARG A 30 4.96 -6.18 1.11
N GLY A 31 5.67 -5.60 0.16
CA GLY A 31 5.06 -5.14 -1.09
C GLY A 31 6.09 -4.80 -2.15
N PHE A 32 5.59 -4.49 -3.34
CA PHE A 32 6.38 -4.11 -4.51
C PHE A 32 5.51 -3.37 -5.52
N ILE A 33 6.16 -2.74 -6.50
CA ILE A 33 5.49 -2.15 -7.66
C ILE A 33 5.35 -3.21 -8.74
N VAL A 34 4.16 -3.37 -9.31
CA VAL A 34 3.90 -4.27 -10.44
C VAL A 34 3.41 -3.48 -11.65
N PRO A 35 3.96 -3.68 -12.86
CA PRO A 35 3.37 -3.17 -14.08
C PRO A 35 1.95 -3.70 -14.25
N GLU A 36 0.97 -2.86 -14.53
CA GLU A 36 -0.42 -3.30 -14.57
C GLU A 36 -0.69 -4.30 -15.71
N ARG A 37 0.04 -4.18 -16.84
CA ARG A 37 0.04 -5.19 -17.90
C ARG A 37 0.45 -6.59 -17.41
N ASP A 38 1.27 -6.68 -16.37
CA ASP A 38 1.77 -7.96 -15.85
C ASP A 38 0.76 -8.65 -14.94
N VAL A 39 -0.30 -7.97 -14.48
CA VAL A 39 -1.37 -8.58 -13.68
C VAL A 39 -2.57 -9.03 -14.51
N TYR A 40 -2.53 -8.82 -15.82
CA TYR A 40 -3.57 -9.31 -16.73
C TYR A 40 -3.63 -10.84 -16.75
N ALA A 41 -4.85 -11.38 -16.74
CA ALA A 41 -5.13 -12.80 -16.81
C ALA A 41 -6.25 -13.06 -17.83
N GLN A 42 -6.07 -14.08 -18.67
CA GLN A 42 -7.11 -14.55 -19.60
C GLN A 42 -8.04 -15.60 -18.95
N THR A 43 -7.58 -16.24 -17.88
CA THR A 43 -8.30 -17.30 -17.17
C THR A 43 -9.27 -16.71 -16.16
N LYS A 44 -10.38 -17.42 -15.88
CA LYS A 44 -11.36 -17.02 -14.86
C LYS A 44 -10.79 -17.04 -13.44
N ALA A 45 -9.80 -17.91 -13.18
CA ALA A 45 -9.10 -18.01 -11.90
C ALA A 45 -8.12 -16.85 -11.63
N GLY A 46 -7.90 -15.96 -12.60
CA GLY A 46 -6.99 -14.83 -12.45
C GLY A 46 -5.51 -15.23 -12.47
N LYS A 47 -4.66 -14.30 -12.00
CA LYS A 47 -3.20 -14.45 -11.93
C LYS A 47 -2.71 -14.06 -10.54
N GLN A 48 -1.93 -14.94 -9.93
CA GLN A 48 -1.29 -14.64 -8.65
C GLN A 48 -0.02 -13.80 -8.86
N ALA A 49 -0.10 -12.51 -8.54
CA ALA A 49 1.05 -11.60 -8.53
C ALA A 49 1.69 -11.49 -7.13
N LEU A 50 0.89 -11.35 -6.09
CA LEU A 50 1.36 -11.32 -4.70
C LEU A 50 1.34 -12.74 -4.11
N ASN A 51 2.49 -13.21 -3.62
CA ASN A 51 2.58 -14.47 -2.89
C ASN A 51 2.40 -14.22 -1.40
N VAL A 52 1.36 -14.81 -0.82
CA VAL A 52 1.09 -14.81 0.62
C VAL A 52 1.06 -16.24 1.16
N SER A 53 1.17 -16.40 2.48
CA SER A 53 1.29 -17.72 3.12
C SER A 53 0.80 -17.68 4.56
N GLY A 54 0.20 -18.77 5.04
CA GLY A 54 -0.36 -18.84 6.39
C GLY A 54 -1.54 -17.87 6.52
N GLU A 55 -1.55 -17.08 7.61
CA GLU A 55 -2.58 -16.06 7.87
C GLU A 55 -2.28 -14.71 7.20
N VAL A 56 -1.24 -14.64 6.35
CA VAL A 56 -0.92 -13.42 5.60
C VAL A 56 -1.84 -13.33 4.39
N GLU A 57 -2.40 -12.14 4.17
CA GLU A 57 -3.36 -11.87 3.09
C GLU A 57 -2.90 -10.67 2.27
N ALA A 58 -3.43 -10.52 1.06
CA ALA A 58 -3.29 -9.28 0.30
C ALA A 58 -4.06 -8.18 1.02
N ARG A 59 -3.40 -7.05 1.30
CA ARG A 59 -3.98 -5.97 2.10
C ARG A 59 -4.22 -4.70 1.31
N VAL A 60 -3.33 -4.39 0.36
CA VAL A 60 -3.39 -3.15 -0.41
C VAL A 60 -3.10 -3.40 -1.87
N CYS A 61 -3.86 -2.72 -2.74
CA CYS A 61 -3.57 -2.53 -4.15
C CYS A 61 -3.91 -1.07 -4.52
N ARG A 62 -2.90 -0.26 -4.84
CA ARG A 62 -3.05 1.16 -5.19
C ARG A 62 -2.44 1.45 -6.54
N ILE A 63 -3.04 2.39 -7.28
CA ILE A 63 -2.39 2.97 -8.45
C ILE A 63 -1.17 3.76 -7.97
N VAL A 64 -0.05 3.60 -8.68
CA VAL A 64 1.14 4.42 -8.46
C VAL A 64 0.91 5.76 -9.16
N ASP A 65 0.67 6.79 -8.37
CA ASP A 65 0.53 8.18 -8.81
C ASP A 65 1.27 9.09 -7.84
N GLY A 66 2.53 9.38 -8.14
CA GLY A 66 3.40 10.20 -7.30
C GLY A 66 4.82 9.67 -7.17
N ASP A 67 5.56 10.25 -6.23
CA ASP A 67 7.00 10.02 -6.01
C ASP A 67 7.33 9.53 -4.59
N ALA A 68 6.34 9.44 -3.69
CA ALA A 68 6.49 8.93 -2.34
C ALA A 68 5.46 7.86 -1.97
N VAL A 69 5.84 7.04 -0.99
CA VAL A 69 5.00 6.04 -0.35
C VAL A 69 4.85 6.39 1.13
N ALA A 70 3.61 6.49 1.60
CA ALA A 70 3.28 6.54 3.02
C ALA A 70 2.64 5.23 3.44
N VAL A 71 3.18 4.60 4.49
CA VAL A 71 2.68 3.35 5.05
C VAL A 71 2.31 3.54 6.51
N VAL A 72 1.20 2.96 6.94
CA VAL A 72 0.77 2.97 8.34
C VAL A 72 0.44 1.57 8.82
N GLY A 73 0.97 1.21 9.98
CA GLY A 73 0.71 -0.06 10.64
C GLY A 73 -0.49 -0.05 11.58
N ASP A 74 -0.98 -1.23 11.95
CA ASP A 74 -2.03 -1.39 12.96
C ASP A 74 -1.63 -0.82 14.32
N ASN A 75 -0.32 -0.85 14.62
CA ASN A 75 0.28 -0.22 15.79
C ASN A 75 0.39 1.32 15.69
N ARG A 76 -0.29 1.93 14.71
CA ARG A 76 -0.40 3.37 14.52
C ARG A 76 0.95 4.05 14.33
N LYS A 77 1.86 3.41 13.61
CA LYS A 77 3.12 4.03 13.18
C LYS A 77 3.06 4.33 11.69
N LEU A 78 3.34 5.58 11.33
CA LEU A 78 3.47 6.10 9.98
C LEU A 78 4.94 6.20 9.58
N LEU A 79 5.25 5.80 8.35
CA LEU A 79 6.54 5.99 7.71
C LEU A 79 6.33 6.50 6.28
N VAL A 80 7.12 7.49 5.87
CA VAL A 80 7.15 8.00 4.50
C VAL A 80 8.54 7.74 3.92
N PHE A 81 8.61 7.21 2.70
CA PHE A 81 9.87 6.99 1.98
C PHE A 81 9.68 7.22 0.46
N ASP A 82 10.79 7.33 -0.27
CA ASP A 82 10.77 7.56 -1.72
C ASP A 82 10.24 6.33 -2.47
N LEU A 83 9.40 6.56 -3.48
CA LEU A 83 8.91 5.50 -4.36
C LEU A 83 10.07 4.78 -5.06
N ALA A 84 11.18 5.47 -5.32
CA ALA A 84 12.39 4.90 -5.91
C ALA A 84 13.03 3.78 -5.06
N ASP A 85 12.72 3.70 -3.75
CA ASP A 85 13.18 2.62 -2.88
C ASP A 85 12.39 1.31 -3.07
N MET A 86 11.34 1.33 -3.90
CA MET A 86 10.49 0.18 -4.17
C MET A 86 10.97 -0.59 -5.41
N PRO A 87 11.13 -1.91 -5.33
CA PRO A 87 11.43 -2.73 -6.49
C PRO A 87 10.19 -2.87 -7.38
N GLU A 88 10.43 -2.90 -8.68
CA GLU A 88 9.44 -3.33 -9.68
C GLU A 88 9.58 -4.86 -9.87
N MET A 89 8.46 -5.60 -9.77
CA MET A 89 8.43 -7.05 -9.92
C MET A 89 7.13 -7.48 -10.61
N SER A 90 7.17 -8.57 -11.37
CA SER A 90 5.98 -9.16 -12.01
C SER A 90 5.22 -10.15 -11.10
N ARG A 91 5.91 -10.74 -10.13
CA ARG A 91 5.35 -11.62 -9.08
C ARG A 91 6.32 -11.73 -7.91
N GLY A 92 5.81 -11.92 -6.69
CA GLY A 92 6.63 -12.27 -5.54
C GLY A 92 5.97 -12.00 -4.21
N ARG A 93 6.72 -12.17 -3.12
CA ARG A 93 6.30 -11.77 -1.77
C ARG A 93 6.52 -10.27 -1.51
N GLY A 94 7.40 -9.63 -2.29
CA GLY A 94 7.78 -8.23 -2.09
C GLY A 94 8.82 -8.02 -0.99
N VAL A 95 9.21 -6.76 -0.83
CA VAL A 95 10.18 -6.29 0.17
C VAL A 95 9.48 -5.68 1.37
N ILE A 96 10.15 -5.66 2.52
CA ILE A 96 9.63 -5.02 3.73
C ILE A 96 9.46 -3.52 3.49
N LEU A 97 8.25 -3.01 3.78
CA LEU A 97 7.88 -1.60 3.67
C LEU A 97 8.10 -0.88 5.01
N GLN A 98 7.65 -1.50 6.10
CA GLN A 98 7.77 -1.02 7.47
C GLN A 98 7.97 -2.20 8.43
N ARG A 99 8.77 -2.02 9.48
CA ARG A 99 8.95 -3.03 10.53
C ARG A 99 7.96 -2.80 11.67
N TYR A 100 7.10 -3.79 11.88
CA TYR A 100 6.15 -3.82 12.99
C TYR A 100 6.71 -4.62 14.17
N LYS A 101 6.51 -4.09 15.39
CA LYS A 101 6.75 -4.86 16.62
C LYS A 101 5.56 -5.77 16.94
N ASP A 102 4.39 -5.32 16.53
CA ASP A 102 3.06 -5.84 16.82
C ASP A 102 2.11 -5.45 15.68
N GLY A 103 1.18 -6.34 15.32
CA GLY A 103 0.26 -6.16 14.20
C GLY A 103 0.95 -6.25 12.83
N GLY A 104 0.32 -5.64 11.82
CA GLY A 104 0.79 -5.62 10.45
C GLY A 104 0.56 -4.30 9.75
N LEU A 105 0.50 -4.36 8.43
CA LEU A 105 0.16 -3.24 7.56
C LEU A 105 -1.33 -2.93 7.66
N SER A 106 -1.65 -1.66 7.93
CA SER A 106 -3.02 -1.18 7.93
C SER A 106 -3.42 -0.63 6.56
N ASP A 107 -2.68 0.36 6.03
CA ASP A 107 -2.95 1.00 4.74
C ASP A 107 -1.68 1.62 4.13
N ILE A 108 -1.73 1.91 2.83
CA ILE A 108 -0.68 2.58 2.05
C ILE A 108 -1.32 3.57 1.09
N VAL A 109 -0.64 4.72 0.91
CA VAL A 109 -0.91 5.64 -0.19
C VAL A 109 0.38 5.98 -0.94
N VAL A 110 0.26 6.15 -2.25
CA VAL A 110 1.29 6.74 -3.12
C VAL A 110 0.85 8.16 -3.43
N PHE A 111 1.74 9.13 -3.31
CA PHE A 111 1.42 10.54 -3.47
C PHE A 111 2.63 11.34 -3.95
N ASN A 112 2.39 12.54 -4.49
CA ASN A 112 3.45 13.51 -4.77
C ASN A 112 3.83 14.25 -3.49
N LYS A 113 5.10 14.22 -3.09
CA LYS A 113 5.59 14.96 -1.91
C LYS A 113 5.25 16.45 -1.96
N ALA A 114 5.26 17.04 -3.16
CA ALA A 114 4.96 18.44 -3.38
C ALA A 114 3.52 18.82 -2.97
N ASP A 115 2.57 17.89 -3.09
CA ASP A 115 1.15 18.12 -2.77
C ASP A 115 0.84 17.84 -1.29
N GLY A 116 1.80 17.28 -0.55
CA GLY A 116 1.64 16.84 0.83
C GLY A 116 0.86 15.54 0.98
N LEU A 117 0.95 14.95 2.17
CA LEU A 117 0.21 13.73 2.52
C LEU A 117 -1.23 14.09 2.87
N GLN A 118 -2.19 13.44 2.20
CA GLN A 118 -3.61 13.67 2.41
C GLN A 118 -4.29 12.49 3.08
N TRP A 119 -5.28 12.77 3.92
CA TRP A 119 -6.15 11.75 4.51
C TRP A 119 -7.51 12.31 4.90
N ARG A 120 -8.52 11.45 5.00
CA ARG A 120 -9.85 11.82 5.50
C ARG A 120 -9.88 11.94 7.01
N SER A 121 -10.58 12.95 7.53
CA SER A 121 -10.74 13.21 8.96
C SER A 121 -12.19 13.64 9.21
N GLY A 122 -13.06 12.65 9.47
CA GLY A 122 -14.51 12.83 9.38
C GLY A 122 -14.89 13.17 7.93
N ASP A 123 -15.69 14.21 7.73
CA ASP A 123 -16.13 14.65 6.40
C ASP A 123 -15.14 15.58 5.67
N ARG A 124 -13.95 15.82 6.26
CA ARG A 124 -12.95 16.75 5.71
C ARG A 124 -11.69 16.01 5.28
N THR A 125 -11.09 16.45 4.18
CA THR A 125 -9.71 16.07 3.83
C THR A 125 -8.73 16.96 4.57
N ARG A 126 -7.73 16.36 5.22
CA ARG A 126 -6.57 17.05 5.78
C ARG A 126 -5.38 16.82 4.88
N THR A 127 -4.48 17.80 4.85
CA THR A 127 -3.23 17.76 4.09
C THR A 127 -2.10 18.19 5.02
N GLU A 128 -1.05 17.39 5.10
CA GLU A 128 0.19 17.71 5.81
C GLU A 128 1.32 17.88 4.80
N THR A 129 1.89 19.07 4.75
CA THR A 129 3.00 19.39 3.85
C THR A 129 4.36 19.26 4.56
N ASP A 130 4.39 19.36 5.89
CA ASP A 130 5.64 19.16 6.65
C ASP A 130 5.78 17.71 7.08
N LEU A 131 6.44 16.91 6.25
CA LEU A 131 6.58 15.47 6.45
C LEU A 131 7.87 15.07 7.18
N ARG A 132 8.68 16.02 7.64
CA ARG A 132 10.05 15.77 8.15
C ARG A 132 10.10 14.72 9.26
N ASP A 133 9.09 14.67 10.11
CA ASP A 133 9.02 13.73 11.24
C ASP A 133 8.78 12.27 10.82
N TRP A 134 8.19 12.05 9.64
CA TRP A 134 7.83 10.70 9.15
C TRP A 134 8.68 10.23 7.97
N VAL A 135 9.42 11.13 7.33
CA VAL A 135 10.38 10.76 6.28
C VAL A 135 11.52 9.93 6.88
N GLY A 136 11.74 8.76 6.31
CA GLY A 136 12.78 7.82 6.74
C GLY A 136 13.15 6.84 5.65
N ARG A 137 14.03 5.89 5.99
CA ARG A 137 14.39 4.79 5.07
C ARG A 137 13.29 3.73 5.08
N ARG A 138 13.02 3.12 3.92
CA ARG A 138 12.16 1.93 3.83
C ARG A 138 12.60 0.86 4.85
N ALA A 139 11.62 0.15 5.41
CA ALA A 139 11.78 -0.85 6.47
C ALA A 139 12.16 -0.31 7.87
N GLN A 140 12.13 1.00 8.10
CA GLN A 140 12.11 1.54 9.46
C GLN A 140 10.76 1.29 10.14
N SER A 141 10.68 1.53 11.45
CA SER A 141 9.44 1.30 12.22
C SER A 141 8.41 2.44 12.13
N GLY A 142 8.80 3.62 11.65
CA GLY A 142 7.92 4.80 11.62
C GLY A 142 7.71 5.48 12.98
N ARG A 143 6.88 6.53 12.99
CA ARG A 143 6.53 7.38 14.14
C ARG A 143 5.02 7.48 14.30
N LEU A 144 4.53 8.00 15.43
CA LEU A 144 3.09 8.27 15.58
C LEU A 144 2.62 9.28 14.50
N PRO A 145 1.49 9.04 13.83
CA PRO A 145 1.00 9.90 12.76
C PRO A 145 0.62 11.30 13.26
N PRO A 146 0.44 12.27 12.34
CA PRO A 146 0.03 13.63 12.68
C PRO A 146 -1.28 13.67 13.48
N ARG A 147 -1.47 14.77 14.22
CA ARG A 147 -2.74 15.00 14.93
C ARG A 147 -3.91 15.06 13.95
N GLY A 148 -4.95 14.30 14.25
CA GLY A 148 -6.14 14.20 13.39
C GLY A 148 -6.08 13.08 12.35
N PHE A 149 -5.04 12.24 12.35
CA PHE A 149 -5.04 11.01 11.58
C PHE A 149 -6.11 10.00 12.07
N PRO A 150 -6.83 9.31 11.17
CA PRO A 150 -7.94 8.43 11.53
C PRO A 150 -7.58 7.34 12.53
N ARG A 151 -8.53 6.97 13.37
CA ARG A 151 -8.35 5.88 14.35
C ARG A 151 -8.33 4.49 13.72
N ASN A 152 -8.92 4.33 12.54
CA ASN A 152 -8.89 3.10 11.76
C ASN A 152 -7.58 2.91 10.97
N ASN A 153 -6.61 3.83 11.11
CA ASN A 153 -5.32 3.82 10.43
C ASN A 153 -5.43 3.72 8.89
N LYS A 154 -6.40 4.41 8.29
CA LYS A 154 -6.55 4.51 6.82
C LYS A 154 -6.31 5.93 6.33
N PHE A 155 -5.87 6.03 5.08
CA PHE A 155 -5.73 7.31 4.36
C PHE A 155 -7.03 7.69 3.64
N ASP A 156 -7.67 6.66 3.04
CA ASP A 156 -8.91 6.62 2.26
C ASP A 156 -9.18 7.71 1.20
#